data_AF-D0RLW7-F1
#
_entry.id   AF-D0RLW7-F1
#
_cell.length_a   1.000
_cell.length_b   1.000
_cell.length_c   1.000
_cell.angle_alpha   90.00
_cell.angle_beta   90.00
_cell.angle_gamma   90.00
#
_symmetry.space_group_name_H-M   'P 1'
#
loop_
_entity.id
_entity.type
_entity.pdbx_description
1 polymer ?
#
loop_
_entity_poly.entity_id
_entity_poly.type
_entity_poly.pdbx_seq_one_letter_code
_entity_poly.pdbx_strand_id
1 'polypeptide(L)'
;MRHFLHMYTHLRREPHLRMRDLEAVGTATKINRAMQVVLRETATIPVFTAPEILFQELDLGAEGLGKTSTAVYAFNTRDASKAFDVACRAILNTCGVWPDHSRIESSMKFVDVPPTEFNVRYGITKHSYQHNVTKAQASTEARDLYYSRMIGSCGVLVWDFVDDDDSYPLKCSTFIKRDTVGAYVYLNIAVKNTC
;
A
#
# COMPACT_ATOMS: atom_id res chain seq x y z
N MET A 1 1.41 -4.53 -10.95
CA MET A 1 1.15 -4.95 -9.54
C MET A 1 -0.25 -5.51 -9.27
N ARG A 2 -1.37 -4.82 -9.60
CA ARG A 2 -2.74 -5.26 -9.26
C ARG A 2 -3.06 -6.72 -9.64
N HIS A 3 -2.88 -7.12 -10.89
CA HIS A 3 -3.13 -8.50 -11.36
C HIS A 3 -2.26 -9.57 -10.69
N PHE A 4 -1.16 -9.19 -10.05
CA PHE A 4 -0.22 -10.12 -9.43
C PHE A 4 -0.41 -10.27 -7.93
N LEU A 5 -0.92 -9.22 -7.27
CA LEU A 5 -0.99 -9.14 -5.82
C LEU A 5 -2.43 -9.12 -5.31
N HIS A 6 -3.33 -8.39 -5.96
CA HIS A 6 -4.70 -8.26 -5.48
C HIS A 6 -5.54 -9.48 -5.87
N MET A 7 -6.42 -9.87 -4.95
CA MET A 7 -7.46 -10.85 -5.18
C MET A 7 -8.76 -10.32 -4.57
N TYR A 8 -9.89 -10.67 -5.17
CA TYR A 8 -11.19 -10.23 -4.67
C TYR A 8 -11.32 -10.57 -3.19
N THR A 9 -11.56 -9.54 -2.39
CA THR A 9 -11.57 -9.59 -0.92
C THR A 9 -12.88 -9.02 -0.41
N HIS A 10 -13.72 -9.90 0.14
CA HIS A 10 -14.94 -9.52 0.86
C HIS A 10 -14.74 -9.79 2.35
N LEU A 11 -14.78 -8.73 3.16
CA LEU A 11 -14.71 -8.85 4.61
C LEU A 11 -16.11 -8.98 5.20
N ARG A 12 -16.45 -10.20 5.60
CA ARG A 12 -17.76 -10.50 6.19
C ARG A 12 -17.90 -9.92 7.61
N ARG A 13 -19.15 -9.76 8.05
CA ARG A 13 -19.46 -9.18 9.37
C ARG A 13 -19.11 -10.12 10.52
N GLU A 14 -19.33 -11.43 10.35
CA GLU A 14 -19.13 -12.41 11.41
C GLU A 14 -17.65 -12.55 11.77
N PRO A 15 -17.24 -12.44 13.05
CA PRO A 15 -15.83 -12.37 13.45
C PRO A 15 -14.96 -13.52 12.93
N HIS A 16 -15.46 -14.76 12.99
CA HIS A 16 -14.71 -15.94 12.51
C HIS A 16 -14.56 -15.96 10.99
N LEU A 17 -15.58 -15.50 10.26
CA LEU A 17 -15.52 -15.41 8.80
C LEU A 17 -14.58 -14.29 8.38
N ARG A 18 -14.64 -13.14 9.06
CA ARG A 18 -13.75 -11.99 8.83
C ARG A 18 -12.29 -12.35 9.06
N MET A 19 -11.99 -13.09 10.14
CA MET A 19 -10.64 -13.59 10.41
C MET A 19 -10.13 -14.46 9.25
N ARG A 20 -10.95 -15.42 8.79
CA ARG A 20 -10.62 -16.26 7.63
C ARG A 20 -10.39 -15.42 6.36
N ASP A 21 -11.21 -14.40 6.13
CA ASP A 21 -11.06 -13.51 4.97
C ASP A 21 -9.72 -12.75 5.02
N LEU A 22 -9.33 -12.25 6.20
CA LEU A 22 -8.04 -11.58 6.40
C LEU A 22 -6.85 -12.54 6.27
N GLU A 23 -6.97 -13.77 6.77
CA GLU A 23 -5.95 -14.82 6.61
C GLU A 23 -5.76 -15.23 5.14
N ALA A 24 -6.82 -15.21 4.33
CA ALA A 24 -6.72 -15.49 2.90
C ALA A 24 -5.94 -14.40 2.14
N VAL A 25 -6.00 -13.15 2.60
CA VAL A 25 -5.24 -12.03 2.02
C VAL A 25 -3.78 -12.06 2.48
N GLY A 26 -3.55 -12.11 3.79
CA GLY A 26 -2.23 -12.05 4.40
C GLY A 26 -1.53 -13.41 4.36
N THR A 27 -0.79 -13.70 3.28
CA THR A 27 -0.09 -14.98 3.11
C THR A 27 1.41 -14.83 2.82
N ALA A 28 2.19 -15.84 3.20
CA ALA A 28 3.61 -15.92 2.85
C ALA A 28 3.84 -15.87 1.33
N THR A 29 2.97 -16.54 0.56
CA THR A 29 3.02 -16.57 -0.90
C THR A 29 2.90 -15.17 -1.49
N LYS A 30 1.98 -14.35 -0.96
CA LYS A 30 1.78 -12.98 -1.44
C LYS A 30 2.96 -12.07 -1.07
N ILE A 31 3.53 -12.22 0.12
CA ILE A 31 4.76 -11.51 0.51
C ILE A 31 5.93 -11.86 -0.44
N ASN A 32 6.16 -13.15 -0.69
CA ASN A 32 7.22 -13.59 -1.57
C ASN A 32 7.02 -13.08 -3.00
N ARG A 33 5.78 -13.09 -3.48
CA ARG A 33 5.43 -12.58 -4.81
C ARG A 33 5.61 -11.07 -4.91
N ALA A 34 5.20 -10.33 -3.88
CA ALA A 34 5.42 -8.89 -3.78
C ALA A 34 6.92 -8.56 -3.86
N MET A 35 7.74 -9.30 -3.10
CA MET A 35 9.20 -9.15 -3.14
C MET A 35 9.76 -9.41 -4.55
N GLN A 36 9.37 -10.52 -5.19
CA GLN A 36 9.84 -10.84 -6.55
C GLN A 36 9.44 -9.78 -7.58
N VAL A 37 8.20 -9.27 -7.50
CA VAL A 37 7.72 -8.22 -8.42
C VAL A 37 8.55 -6.95 -8.23
N VAL A 38 8.73 -6.48 -6.99
CA VAL A 38 9.50 -5.27 -6.71
C VAL A 38 10.95 -5.44 -7.15
N LEU A 39 11.62 -6.53 -6.79
CA LEU A 39 13.01 -6.77 -7.19
C LEU A 39 13.19 -6.83 -8.70
N ARG A 40 12.23 -7.40 -9.43
CA ARG A 40 12.25 -7.45 -10.90
C ARG A 40 12.04 -6.06 -11.51
N GLU A 41 11.04 -5.31 -11.02
CA GLU A 41 10.71 -3.98 -11.52
C GLU A 41 11.81 -2.94 -11.21
N THR A 42 12.60 -3.15 -10.16
CA THR A 42 13.70 -2.25 -9.78
C THR A 42 15.08 -2.73 -10.21
N ALA A 43 15.22 -3.92 -10.81
CA ALA A 43 16.50 -4.51 -11.18
C ALA A 43 17.35 -3.63 -12.12
N THR A 44 16.69 -2.84 -12.98
CA THR A 44 17.35 -1.97 -13.96
C THR A 44 17.48 -0.52 -13.48
N ILE A 45 16.94 -0.18 -12.31
CA ILE A 45 17.03 1.18 -11.77
C ILE A 45 18.45 1.35 -11.20
N PRO A 46 19.23 2.32 -11.71
CA PRO A 46 20.58 2.56 -11.21
C PRO A 46 20.54 2.94 -9.72
N VAL A 47 21.57 2.53 -8.98
CA VAL A 47 21.72 2.93 -7.58
C VAL A 47 22.16 4.39 -7.56
N PHE A 48 21.21 5.31 -7.41
CA PHE A 48 21.47 6.73 -7.29
C PHE A 48 21.66 7.14 -5.82
N THR A 49 22.45 8.19 -5.61
CA THR A 49 22.59 8.87 -4.31
C THR A 49 21.39 9.78 -4.00
N ALA A 50 20.54 10.07 -4.99
CA ALA A 50 19.32 10.84 -4.85
C ALA A 50 18.10 9.94 -5.09
N PRO A 51 16.98 10.14 -4.37
CA PRO A 51 15.76 9.38 -4.59
C PRO A 51 15.16 9.72 -5.94
N GLU A 52 14.79 8.69 -6.69
CA GLU A 52 14.02 8.83 -7.93
C GLU A 52 12.59 8.33 -7.69
N ILE A 53 11.60 9.11 -8.15
CA ILE A 53 10.19 8.72 -8.13
C ILE A 53 9.69 8.78 -9.56
N LEU A 54 9.35 7.62 -10.11
CA LEU A 54 8.76 7.48 -11.43
C LEU A 54 7.24 7.37 -11.28
N PHE A 55 6.50 8.15 -12.07
CA PHE A 55 5.05 8.08 -12.14
C PHE A 55 4.63 7.64 -13.53
N GLN A 56 3.71 6.68 -13.59
CA GLN A 56 3.08 6.24 -14.82
C GLN A 56 1.56 6.31 -14.65
N GLU A 57 0.89 6.98 -15.59
CA GLU A 57 -0.56 6.96 -15.67
C GLU A 57 -1.03 5.61 -16.22
N LEU A 58 -2.10 5.10 -15.62
CA LEU A 58 -2.77 3.89 -16.06
C LEU A 58 -4.09 4.30 -16.70
N ASP A 59 -4.29 3.89 -17.94
CA ASP A 59 -5.60 3.97 -18.59
C ASP A 59 -6.51 2.89 -18.00
N LEU A 60 -7.53 3.33 -17.26
CA LEU A 60 -8.58 2.46 -16.70
C LEU A 60 -9.91 2.63 -17.44
N GLY A 61 -9.91 3.26 -18.63
CA GLY A 61 -11.10 3.55 -19.42
C GLY A 61 -12.06 4.53 -18.73
N ALA A 62 -13.36 4.40 -19.05
CA ALA A 62 -14.39 5.27 -18.48
C ALA A 62 -14.66 5.03 -16.98
N GLU A 63 -14.08 3.97 -16.40
CA GLU A 63 -14.36 3.52 -15.02
C GLU A 63 -13.44 4.16 -13.97
N GLY A 64 -12.39 4.89 -14.36
CA GLY A 64 -11.58 5.62 -13.40
C GLY A 64 -10.26 6.17 -13.93
N LEU A 65 -9.47 6.73 -13.02
CA LEU A 65 -8.11 7.19 -13.25
C LEU A 65 -7.16 6.34 -12.40
N GLY A 66 -6.13 5.75 -13.01
CA GLY A 66 -5.12 5.00 -12.28
C GLY A 66 -3.76 5.66 -12.39
N LYS A 67 -2.95 5.54 -11.33
CA LYS A 67 -1.53 5.92 -11.36
C LYS A 67 -0.70 4.88 -10.62
N THR A 68 0.47 4.58 -11.16
CA THR A 68 1.50 3.78 -10.50
C THR A 68 2.69 4.66 -10.19
N SER A 69 3.25 4.49 -9.00
CA SER A 69 4.47 5.17 -8.58
C SER A 69 5.51 4.13 -8.16
N THR A 70 6.73 4.26 -8.66
CA THR A 70 7.87 3.44 -8.23
C THR A 70 8.95 4.37 -7.70
N ALA A 71 9.48 4.05 -6.53
CA ALA A 71 10.54 4.84 -5.90
C ALA A 71 11.60 3.95 -5.28
N VAL A 72 12.87 4.36 -5.38
CA VAL A 72 14.01 3.67 -4.77
C VAL A 72 14.74 4.66 -3.86
N TYR A 73 14.97 4.24 -2.61
CA TYR A 73 15.65 5.04 -1.59
C TYR A 73 16.83 4.25 -1.03
N ALA A 74 17.95 4.93 -0.81
CA ALA A 74 19.08 4.40 -0.05
C ALA A 74 19.12 5.05 1.33
N PHE A 75 19.14 4.23 2.39
CA PHE A 75 19.25 4.71 3.77
C PHE A 75 20.56 4.22 4.38
N ASN A 76 21.29 5.11 5.04
CA ASN A 76 22.41 4.73 5.88
C ASN A 76 21.89 4.55 7.32
N THR A 77 21.68 3.31 7.74
CA THR A 77 21.18 2.97 9.09
C THR A 77 21.97 1.80 9.68
N ARG A 78 22.13 1.81 11.00
CA ARG A 78 22.68 0.68 11.77
C ARG A 78 21.60 -0.28 12.28
N ASP A 79 20.34 0.13 12.23
CA ASP A 79 19.19 -0.66 12.67
C ASP A 79 18.20 -0.80 11.51
N ALA A 80 18.31 -1.94 10.82
CA ALA A 80 17.49 -2.28 9.66
C ALA A 80 16.01 -2.43 10.03
N SER A 81 15.71 -3.07 11.16
CA SER A 81 14.34 -3.33 11.60
C SER A 81 13.62 -2.02 11.94
N LYS A 82 14.29 -1.12 12.66
CA LYS A 82 13.74 0.20 12.98
C LYS A 82 13.58 1.07 11.73
N ALA A 83 14.54 1.05 10.82
CA ALA A 83 14.42 1.77 9.55
C ALA A 83 13.26 1.26 8.70
N PHE A 84 13.10 -0.07 8.62
CA PHE A 84 11.98 -0.69 7.93
C PHE A 84 10.63 -0.27 8.53
N ASP A 85 10.49 -0.34 9.85
CA ASP A 85 9.26 0.05 10.54
C ASP A 85 8.92 1.55 10.36
N VAL A 86 9.93 2.43 10.45
CA VAL A 86 9.76 3.87 10.18
C VAL A 86 9.36 4.11 8.73
N ALA A 87 10.00 3.43 7.77
CA ALA A 87 9.64 3.54 6.36
C ALA A 87 8.21 3.08 6.09
N CYS A 88 7.79 1.95 6.68
CA CYS A 88 6.41 1.48 6.61
C CYS A 88 5.45 2.56 7.12
N ARG A 89 5.68 3.10 8.32
CA ARG A 89 4.82 4.14 8.90
C ARG A 89 4.78 5.40 8.03
N ALA A 90 5.91 5.81 7.46
CA ALA A 90 5.97 6.97 6.56
C ALA A 90 5.14 6.73 5.30
N ILE A 91 5.30 5.58 4.64
CA ILE A 91 4.53 5.20 3.44
C ILE A 91 3.03 5.24 3.74
N LEU A 92 2.60 4.62 4.85
CA LEU A 92 1.20 4.57 5.26
C LEU A 92 0.58 5.97 5.47
N ASN A 93 1.37 6.94 5.92
CA ASN A 93 0.90 8.30 6.17
C ASN A 93 0.95 9.20 4.92
N THR A 94 1.78 8.88 3.93
CA THR A 94 1.90 9.64 2.67
C THR A 94 0.96 9.13 1.57
N CYS A 95 0.23 8.05 1.85
CA CYS A 95 -0.85 7.52 1.03
C CYS A 95 -1.83 8.62 0.61
N GLY A 96 -2.24 8.60 -0.66
CA GLY A 96 -3.20 9.58 -1.19
C GLY A 96 -2.57 10.85 -1.75
N VAL A 97 -1.43 10.77 -2.43
CA VAL A 97 -1.04 11.82 -3.37
C VAL A 97 -1.86 11.65 -4.65
N TRP A 98 -2.56 12.69 -5.05
CA TRP A 98 -3.28 12.74 -6.33
C TRP A 98 -2.65 13.86 -7.17
N PRO A 99 -2.01 13.56 -8.31
CA PRO A 99 -1.43 14.58 -9.16
C PRO A 99 -2.45 15.61 -9.61
N ASP A 100 -1.98 16.83 -9.83
CA ASP A 100 -2.79 18.00 -10.20
C ASP A 100 -3.83 18.41 -9.16
N HIS A 101 -3.79 17.81 -7.97
CA HIS A 101 -4.68 18.13 -6.87
C HIS A 101 -3.88 18.46 -5.60
N SER A 102 -4.41 19.41 -4.83
CA SER A 102 -3.96 19.71 -3.47
C SER A 102 -4.89 19.02 -2.48
N ARG A 103 -4.31 18.31 -1.50
CA ARG A 103 -5.08 17.66 -0.43
C ARG A 103 -5.52 18.71 0.58
N ILE A 104 -6.84 18.88 0.73
CA ILE A 104 -7.46 19.85 1.65
C ILE A 104 -7.63 19.19 3.03
N GLU A 105 -8.20 17.99 3.05
CA GLU A 105 -8.47 17.24 4.28
C GLU A 105 -8.00 15.80 4.14
N SER A 106 -7.58 15.22 5.25
CA SER A 106 -7.12 13.84 5.32
C SER A 106 -7.52 13.23 6.64
N SER A 107 -8.10 12.04 6.58
CA SER A 107 -8.37 11.21 7.75
C SER A 107 -7.95 9.77 7.47
N MET A 108 -7.33 9.15 8.46
CA MET A 108 -7.00 7.73 8.46
C MET A 108 -7.39 7.18 9.82
N LYS A 109 -8.14 6.08 9.81
CA LYS A 109 -8.52 5.34 11.02
C LYS A 109 -8.20 3.87 10.81
N PHE A 110 -7.33 3.34 11.66
CA PHE A 110 -7.23 1.89 11.79
C PHE A 110 -8.41 1.38 12.61
N VAL A 111 -9.04 0.31 12.13
CA VAL A 111 -10.08 -0.38 12.89
C VAL A 111 -9.53 -1.71 13.40
N ASP A 112 -10.01 -2.11 14.57
CA ASP A 112 -9.62 -3.39 15.15
C ASP A 112 -10.12 -4.53 14.28
N VAL A 113 -9.23 -5.49 14.04
CA VAL A 113 -9.52 -6.71 13.30
C VAL A 113 -8.98 -7.91 14.08
N PRO A 114 -9.55 -9.11 13.89
CA PRO A 114 -9.01 -10.31 14.50
C PRO A 114 -7.51 -10.47 14.18
N PRO A 115 -6.70 -10.95 15.13
CA PRO A 115 -5.29 -11.20 14.89
C PRO A 115 -5.11 -12.26 13.81
N THR A 116 -4.12 -12.08 12.95
CA THR A 116 -3.74 -13.00 11.87
C THR A 116 -2.24 -13.29 11.97
N GLU A 117 -1.75 -14.38 11.40
CA GLU A 117 -0.32 -14.71 11.36
C GLU A 117 0.58 -13.53 10.90
N PHE A 118 0.12 -12.77 9.90
CA PHE A 118 0.86 -11.64 9.32
C PHE A 118 0.49 -10.27 9.90
N ASN A 119 -0.25 -10.23 11.01
CA ASN A 119 -0.73 -9.01 11.66
C ASN A 119 -1.35 -8.01 10.66
N VAL A 120 -2.30 -8.49 9.85
CA VAL A 120 -3.03 -7.66 8.89
C VAL A 120 -3.70 -6.51 9.64
N ARG A 121 -3.37 -5.28 9.24
CA ARG A 121 -4.00 -4.06 9.70
C ARG A 121 -4.99 -3.58 8.66
N TYR A 122 -6.11 -3.05 9.14
CA TYR A 122 -7.17 -2.55 8.29
C TYR A 122 -7.38 -1.06 8.53
N GLY A 123 -7.15 -0.25 7.49
CA GLY A 123 -7.27 1.19 7.50
C GLY A 123 -8.45 1.68 6.67
N ILE A 124 -9.26 2.54 7.26
CA ILE A 124 -10.25 3.35 6.55
C ILE A 124 -9.66 4.73 6.35
N THR A 125 -9.52 5.14 5.09
CA THR A 125 -8.98 6.46 4.74
C THR A 125 -10.01 7.29 3.99
N LYS A 126 -10.00 8.60 4.24
CA LYS A 126 -10.76 9.57 3.46
C LYS A 126 -9.91 10.79 3.21
N HIS A 127 -9.92 11.26 1.97
CA HIS A 127 -9.21 12.46 1.57
C HIS A 127 -10.11 13.34 0.74
N SER A 128 -10.02 14.65 0.96
CA SER A 128 -10.67 15.67 0.12
C SER A 128 -9.58 16.40 -0.65
N TYR A 129 -9.79 16.53 -1.95
CA TYR A 129 -8.84 17.13 -2.88
C TYR A 129 -9.48 18.30 -3.60
N GLN A 130 -8.64 19.26 -3.98
CA GLN A 130 -9.00 20.31 -4.92
C GLN A 130 -8.05 20.27 -6.10
N HIS A 131 -8.61 20.23 -7.31
CA HIS A 131 -7.84 20.35 -8.54
C HIS A 131 -7.16 21.72 -8.60
N ASN A 132 -5.85 21.73 -8.85
CA ASN A 132 -5.00 22.91 -8.72
C ASN A 132 -5.42 24.04 -9.67
N VAL A 133 -5.84 23.71 -10.89
CA VAL A 133 -6.31 24.66 -11.91
C VAL A 133 -7.81 24.95 -11.82
N THR A 134 -8.67 23.96 -12.07
CA THR A 134 -10.13 24.13 -12.16
C THR A 134 -10.83 24.42 -10.82
N LYS A 135 -10.13 24.20 -9.69
CA LYS A 135 -10.67 24.30 -8.32
C LYS A 135 -11.81 23.32 -8.02
N ALA A 136 -12.10 22.38 -8.91
CA ALA A 136 -13.06 21.30 -8.68
C ALA A 136 -12.63 20.48 -7.45
N GLN A 137 -13.61 20.06 -6.64
CA GLN A 137 -13.35 19.25 -5.46
C GLN A 137 -13.76 17.81 -5.70
N ALA A 138 -12.97 16.89 -5.14
CA ALA A 138 -13.25 15.47 -5.17
C ALA A 138 -12.89 14.86 -3.82
N SER A 139 -13.74 13.98 -3.33
CA SER A 139 -13.50 13.25 -2.09
C SER A 139 -13.30 11.78 -2.41
N THR A 140 -12.31 11.16 -1.78
CA THR A 140 -11.98 9.74 -1.95
C THR A 140 -12.12 9.00 -0.64
N GLU A 141 -12.48 7.73 -0.71
CA GLU A 141 -12.54 6.82 0.43
C GLU A 141 -11.92 5.46 0.05
N ALA A 142 -11.15 4.86 0.96
CA ALA A 142 -10.54 3.54 0.74
C ALA A 142 -10.74 2.60 1.93
N ARG A 143 -10.55 1.30 1.64
CA ARG A 143 -10.52 0.17 2.58
C ARG A 143 -9.20 -0.56 2.42
N ASP A 144 -8.17 -0.04 3.05
CA ASP A 144 -6.79 -0.45 2.84
C ASP A 144 -6.37 -1.55 3.82
N LEU A 145 -5.72 -2.60 3.32
CA LEU A 145 -5.09 -3.67 4.10
C LEU A 145 -3.58 -3.53 4.05
N TYR A 146 -2.95 -3.68 5.21
CA TYR A 146 -1.50 -3.53 5.36
C TYR A 146 -0.93 -4.65 6.18
N TYR A 147 0.11 -5.31 5.69
CA TYR A 147 0.83 -6.30 6.45
C TYR A 147 2.28 -6.35 5.99
N SER A 148 3.17 -6.59 6.94
CA SER A 148 4.60 -6.58 6.69
C SER A 148 5.31 -7.68 7.44
N ARG A 149 6.47 -8.09 6.93
CA ARG A 149 7.32 -9.10 7.55
C ARG A 149 8.78 -8.79 7.31
N MET A 150 9.59 -9.00 8.35
CA MET A 150 11.04 -9.12 8.21
C MET A 150 11.40 -10.59 7.96
N ILE A 151 12.22 -10.83 6.93
CA ILE A 151 12.80 -12.12 6.57
C ILE A 151 14.32 -11.94 6.56
N GLY A 152 14.96 -12.27 7.68
CA GLY A 152 16.38 -11.97 7.89
C GLY A 152 16.65 -10.47 7.83
N SER A 153 17.46 -10.03 6.88
CA SER A 153 17.81 -8.62 6.64
C SER A 153 16.93 -7.92 5.59
N CYS A 154 15.92 -8.62 5.06
CA CYS A 154 14.96 -8.12 4.10
C CYS A 154 13.63 -7.81 4.80
N GLY A 155 13.08 -6.61 4.57
CA GLY A 155 11.74 -6.24 5.02
C GLY A 155 10.80 -6.14 3.84
N VAL A 156 9.59 -6.68 3.94
CA VAL A 156 8.57 -6.56 2.90
C VAL A 156 7.29 -6.04 3.52
N LEU A 157 6.76 -4.95 2.98
CA LEU A 157 5.43 -4.42 3.24
C LEU A 157 4.56 -4.68 2.02
N VAL A 158 3.37 -5.21 2.25
CA VAL A 158 2.32 -5.33 1.23
C VAL A 158 1.16 -4.43 1.62
N TRP A 159 0.63 -3.75 0.62
CA TRP A 159 -0.56 -2.94 0.70
C TRP A 159 -1.56 -3.47 -0.33
N ASP A 160 -2.77 -3.76 0.12
CA ASP A 160 -3.89 -4.15 -0.72
C ASP A 160 -5.17 -3.42 -0.31
N PHE A 161 -6.29 -3.67 -0.99
CA PHE A 161 -7.59 -3.12 -0.65
C PHE A 161 -8.67 -4.20 -0.52
N VAL A 162 -9.75 -3.85 0.17
CA VAL A 162 -10.96 -4.64 0.32
C VAL A 162 -11.97 -4.22 -0.74
N ASP A 163 -12.52 -5.18 -1.48
CA ASP A 163 -13.54 -4.92 -2.49
C ASP A 163 -14.87 -4.57 -1.83
N ASP A 164 -15.28 -5.39 -0.87
CA ASP A 164 -16.56 -5.31 -0.16
C ASP A 164 -16.38 -5.53 1.35
N ASP A 165 -17.09 -4.77 2.19
CA ASP A 165 -17.07 -4.93 3.64
C ASP A 165 -18.48 -4.73 4.24
N ASP A 166 -18.98 -5.75 4.93
CA ASP A 166 -20.33 -5.74 5.52
C ASP A 166 -20.45 -4.84 6.77
N SER A 167 -19.33 -4.59 7.44
CA SER A 167 -19.24 -3.77 8.65
C SER A 167 -18.89 -2.32 8.34
N TYR A 168 -18.09 -2.10 7.30
CA TYR A 168 -17.64 -0.78 6.88
C TYR A 168 -17.82 -0.57 5.37
N PRO A 169 -19.05 -0.61 4.84
CA PRO A 169 -19.28 -0.43 3.40
C PRO A 169 -18.83 0.95 2.92
N LEU A 170 -18.47 1.06 1.64
CA LEU A 170 -18.13 2.34 1.02
C LEU A 170 -19.36 3.23 0.89
N LYS A 171 -19.18 4.54 1.09
CA LYS A 171 -20.27 5.52 0.92
C LYS A 171 -20.32 6.00 -0.53
N CYS A 172 -20.85 5.16 -1.41
CA CYS A 172 -20.80 5.34 -2.88
C CYS A 172 -21.46 6.63 -3.41
N SER A 173 -22.31 7.31 -2.64
CA SER A 173 -23.01 8.51 -3.12
C SER A 173 -22.19 9.80 -3.05
N THR A 174 -21.06 9.81 -2.32
CA THR A 174 -20.30 11.05 -2.03
C THR A 174 -18.80 10.94 -2.24
N PHE A 175 -18.26 9.71 -2.30
CA PHE A 175 -16.83 9.48 -2.39
C PHE A 175 -16.47 8.59 -3.57
N ILE A 176 -15.36 8.93 -4.23
CA ILE A 176 -14.68 8.08 -5.20
C ILE A 176 -13.97 6.95 -4.43
N LYS A 177 -14.23 5.70 -4.79
CA LYS A 177 -13.50 4.55 -4.22
C LYS A 177 -12.03 4.63 -4.67
N ARG A 178 -11.10 4.59 -3.71
CA ARG A 178 -9.66 4.52 -3.97
C ARG A 178 -9.16 3.12 -3.67
N ASP A 179 -8.67 2.46 -4.70
CA ASP A 179 -8.13 1.10 -4.63
C ASP A 179 -6.62 1.14 -4.72
N THR A 180 -5.94 0.66 -3.67
CA THR A 180 -4.48 0.72 -3.61
C THR A 180 -3.87 -0.66 -3.48
N VAL A 181 -2.93 -0.94 -4.39
CA VAL A 181 -2.11 -2.14 -4.37
C VAL A 181 -0.67 -1.70 -4.47
N GLY A 182 0.15 -2.13 -3.53
CA GLY A 182 1.55 -1.73 -3.48
C GLY A 182 2.40 -2.72 -2.72
N ALA A 183 3.70 -2.62 -2.95
CA ALA A 183 4.70 -3.37 -2.20
C ALA A 183 5.91 -2.49 -1.97
N TYR A 184 6.52 -2.64 -0.81
CA TYR A 184 7.78 -2.00 -0.47
C TYR A 184 8.75 -3.08 0.03
N VAL A 185 9.95 -3.10 -0.55
CA VAL A 185 11.03 -4.01 -0.16
C VAL A 185 12.20 -3.19 0.36
N TYR A 186 12.61 -3.50 1.58
CA TYR A 186 13.80 -2.98 2.21
C TYR A 186 14.89 -4.06 2.18
N LEU A 187 16.07 -3.71 1.66
CA LEU A 187 17.24 -4.58 1.67
C LEU A 187 18.36 -3.91 2.47
N ASN A 188 18.88 -4.60 3.49
CA ASN A 188 20.10 -4.14 4.13
C ASN A 188 21.33 -4.53 3.28
N ILE A 189 21.95 -3.54 2.63
CA ILE A 189 23.10 -3.75 1.73
C ILE A 189 24.43 -3.88 2.51
N ALA A 190 24.45 -3.59 3.81
CA ALA A 190 25.66 -3.71 4.65
C ALA A 190 26.17 -5.17 4.81
N VAL A 191 25.42 -6.17 4.33
CA VAL A 191 25.77 -7.60 4.40
C VAL A 191 26.30 -8.12 3.06
N LYS A 192 27.13 -7.35 2.35
CA LYS A 192 27.78 -7.80 1.10
C LYS A 192 29.22 -8.32 1.24
N ASN A 193 29.78 -8.40 2.46
CA ASN A 193 31.17 -8.85 2.67
C ASN A 193 31.31 -10.15 3.49
N THR A 194 30.32 -11.05 3.48
CA THR A 194 30.51 -12.43 3.97
C THR A 194 29.62 -13.40 3.19
N CYS A 195 30.11 -13.78 2.01
CA CYS A 195 29.87 -15.09 1.40
C CYS A 195 31.24 -15.64 1.02
#